data_AF-A0A656VJ33-F1
#
_entry.id   AF-A0A656VJ33-F1
#
_cell.length_a   1.000
_cell.length_b   1.000
_cell.length_c   1.000
_cell.angle_alpha   90.00
_cell.angle_beta   90.00
_cell.angle_gamma   90.00
#
_symmetry.space_group_name_H-M   'P 1'
#
loop_
_entity.id
_entity.type
_entity.pdbx_description
1 polymer ?
#
loop_
_entity_poly.entity_id
_entity_poly.type
_entity_poly.pdbx_seq_one_letter_code
_entity_poly.pdbx_strand_id
1 'polypeptide(L)'
;MPLPNRMRPTKVSSKKINELANKAKQILSRIDEGFDEQDSVLEAMIVEWNSQVACPYAFSDFRDFSSWTSAKEFTRMAFNLEKFYVDFTWDELVQTLRCVSDAKSKESEQNFALALLEKNFDGNPSDLIFWPDEWFQDPDMFHVDLTTEEIAGYLMARSGRHLADAPEIELNYPIPMINP
;
A
#
# COMPACT_ATOMS: atom_id res chain seq x y z
N MET A 1 4.17 -13.98 4.68
CA MET A 1 5.40 -13.82 5.47
C MET A 1 5.33 -12.49 6.18
N PRO A 2 5.85 -12.34 7.41
CA PRO A 2 5.83 -11.04 8.06
C PRO A 2 6.78 -10.06 7.35
N LEU A 3 6.42 -8.78 7.34
CA LEU A 3 7.33 -7.70 6.92
C LEU A 3 8.64 -7.70 7.73
N PRO A 4 9.75 -7.22 7.13
CA PRO A 4 11.02 -7.03 7.82
C PRO A 4 10.84 -6.24 9.12
N ASN A 5 11.55 -6.62 10.18
CA ASN A 5 11.31 -6.11 11.53
C ASN A 5 11.27 -4.58 11.62
N ARG A 6 12.17 -3.89 10.92
CA ARG A 6 12.24 -2.41 10.92
C ARG A 6 11.19 -1.74 10.03
N MET A 7 10.58 -2.49 9.12
CA MET A 7 9.55 -2.05 8.19
C MET A 7 8.14 -2.45 8.66
N ARG A 8 8.00 -2.97 9.89
CA ARG A 8 6.69 -3.36 10.40
C ARG A 8 5.81 -2.14 10.69
N PRO A 9 4.48 -2.28 10.51
CA PRO A 9 3.54 -1.22 10.84
C PRO A 9 3.64 -0.80 12.31
N THR A 10 3.27 0.45 12.58
CA THR A 10 3.22 0.99 13.94
C THR A 10 2.30 0.12 14.81
N LYS A 11 2.79 -0.32 15.98
CA LYS A 11 1.96 -1.08 16.92
C LYS A 11 0.94 -0.17 17.58
N VAL A 12 -0.33 -0.38 17.25
CA VAL A 12 -1.46 0.33 17.86
C VAL A 12 -2.31 -0.66 18.65
N SER A 13 -2.77 -0.25 19.83
CA SER A 13 -3.62 -1.10 20.66
C SER A 13 -4.96 -1.40 19.98
N SER A 14 -5.47 -2.62 20.13
CA SER A 14 -6.80 -3.00 19.61
C SER A 14 -7.92 -2.09 20.15
N LYS A 15 -7.77 -1.58 21.38
CA LYS A 15 -8.71 -0.61 21.96
C LYS A 15 -8.77 0.66 21.11
N LYS A 16 -7.62 1.24 20.78
CA LYS A 16 -7.52 2.45 19.97
C LYS A 16 -8.05 2.23 18.54
N ILE A 17 -7.71 1.10 17.92
CA ILE A 17 -8.24 0.74 16.60
C ILE A 17 -9.76 0.64 16.62
N ASN A 18 -10.35 -0.04 17.61
CA ASN A 18 -11.80 -0.17 17.70
C ASN A 18 -12.49 1.18 17.94
N GLU A 19 -11.90 2.05 18.76
CA GLU A 19 -12.43 3.40 19.02
C GLU A 19 -12.48 4.23 17.74
N LEU A 20 -11.35 4.34 17.03
CA LEU A 20 -11.28 5.12 15.79
C LEU A 20 -12.08 4.49 14.64
N ALA A 21 -12.15 3.16 14.55
CA ALA A 21 -13.01 2.50 13.58
C ALA A 21 -14.50 2.79 13.82
N ASN A 22 -14.92 2.91 15.08
CA ASN A 22 -16.28 3.33 15.40
C ASN A 22 -16.53 4.79 15.02
N LYS A 23 -15.56 5.69 15.24
CA LYS A 23 -15.65 7.08 14.78
C LYS A 23 -15.72 7.18 13.25
N ALA A 24 -14.91 6.42 12.52
CA ALA A 24 -14.96 6.37 11.06
C ALA A 24 -16.35 5.92 10.54
N LYS A 25 -16.99 4.96 11.22
CA LYS A 25 -18.38 4.56 10.89
C LYS A 25 -19.41 5.65 11.18
N GLN A 26 -19.22 6.45 12.23
CA GLN A 26 -20.10 7.58 12.53
C GLN A 26 -19.97 8.68 11.47
N ILE A 27 -18.74 8.95 11.00
CA ILE A 27 -18.46 9.86 9.88
C ILE A 27 -19.19 9.36 8.62
N LEU A 28 -19.00 8.08 8.26
CA LEU A 28 -19.68 7.49 7.10
C LEU A 28 -21.22 7.56 7.21
N SER A 29 -21.79 7.20 8.37
CA SER A 29 -23.24 7.28 8.59
C SER A 29 -23.78 8.69 8.40
N ARG A 30 -23.02 9.72 8.82
CA ARG A 30 -23.39 11.12 8.62
C ARG A 30 -23.31 11.50 7.13
N ILE A 31 -22.32 11.00 6.39
CA ILE A 31 -22.26 11.18 4.93
C ILE A 31 -23.47 10.51 4.26
N ASP A 32 -23.83 9.30 4.67
CA ASP A 32 -24.97 8.54 4.13
C ASP A 32 -26.32 9.22 4.41
N GLU A 33 -26.41 10.04 5.46
CA GLU A 33 -27.57 10.90 5.76
C GLU A 33 -27.69 12.11 4.82
N GLY A 34 -26.71 12.31 3.91
CA GLY A 34 -26.71 13.37 2.90
C GLY A 34 -25.92 14.61 3.27
N PHE A 35 -25.12 14.57 4.34
CA PHE A 35 -24.20 15.66 4.68
C PHE A 35 -22.94 15.58 3.83
N ASP A 36 -22.44 16.74 3.41
CA ASP A 36 -21.27 16.89 2.55
C ASP A 36 -20.10 17.56 3.29
N GLU A 37 -19.01 17.79 2.56
CA GLU A 37 -17.78 18.40 3.08
C GLU A 37 -17.98 19.84 3.62
N GLN A 38 -19.12 20.49 3.33
CA GLN A 38 -19.46 21.82 3.86
C GLN A 38 -20.14 21.75 5.24
N ASP A 39 -20.54 20.57 5.72
CA ASP A 39 -21.10 20.41 7.07
C ASP A 39 -20.02 20.56 8.15
N SER A 40 -20.05 21.68 8.86
CA SER A 40 -19.07 22.00 9.92
C SER A 40 -18.92 20.95 11.02
N VAL A 41 -19.98 20.17 11.31
CA VAL A 41 -19.93 19.10 12.31
C VAL A 41 -19.17 17.90 11.74
N LEU A 42 -19.44 17.51 10.50
CA LEU A 42 -18.73 16.45 9.81
C LEU A 42 -17.25 16.79 9.62
N GLU A 43 -16.94 18.03 9.23
CA GLU A 43 -15.57 18.53 9.14
C GLU A 43 -14.86 18.37 10.50
N ALA A 44 -15.48 18.80 11.60
CA ALA A 44 -14.91 18.66 12.93
C ALA A 44 -14.68 17.19 13.33
N MET A 45 -15.58 16.27 12.96
CA MET A 45 -15.40 14.83 13.21
C MET A 45 -14.21 14.27 12.43
N ILE A 46 -14.06 14.64 11.16
CA ILE A 46 -12.92 14.22 10.31
C ILE A 46 -11.60 14.78 10.88
N VAL A 47 -11.56 16.06 11.25
CA VAL A 47 -10.38 16.69 11.87
C VAL A 47 -10.02 16.01 13.19
N GLU A 48 -11.00 15.73 14.05
CA GLU A 48 -10.78 15.02 15.31
C GLU A 48 -10.20 13.62 15.07
N TRP A 49 -10.73 12.89 14.09
CA TRP A 49 -10.23 11.57 13.72
C TRP A 49 -8.80 11.64 13.19
N ASN A 50 -8.54 12.55 12.24
CA ASN A 50 -7.25 12.74 11.59
C ASN A 50 -6.15 13.17 12.57
N SER A 51 -6.49 13.91 13.62
CA SER A 51 -5.52 14.31 14.67
C SER A 51 -4.93 13.13 15.46
N GLN A 52 -5.49 11.93 15.32
CA GLN A 52 -5.13 10.74 16.11
C GLN A 52 -4.38 9.68 15.31
N VAL A 53 -4.16 9.90 14.02
CA VAL A 53 -3.52 8.97 13.09
C VAL A 53 -2.26 9.60 12.51
N ALA A 54 -1.48 8.79 11.77
CA ALA A 54 -0.20 9.21 11.23
C ALA A 54 -0.33 9.76 9.80
N CYS A 55 -1.21 9.14 9.00
CA CYS A 55 -1.57 9.57 7.65
C CYS A 55 -3.05 10.03 7.68
N PRO A 56 -3.32 11.35 7.55
CA PRO A 56 -4.68 11.86 7.52
C PRO A 56 -5.40 11.48 6.22
N TYR A 57 -6.72 11.34 6.30
CA TYR A 57 -7.56 11.04 5.15
C TYR A 57 -8.53 12.19 4.82
N ALA A 58 -8.88 12.31 3.55
CA ALA A 58 -9.84 13.28 3.04
C ALA A 58 -11.28 12.77 3.18
N PHE A 59 -12.25 13.67 2.97
CA PHE A 59 -13.68 13.34 2.98
C PHE A 59 -14.01 12.14 2.07
N SER A 60 -13.46 12.11 0.85
CA SER A 60 -13.69 11.04 -0.12
C SER A 60 -13.28 9.67 0.42
N ASP A 61 -12.18 9.60 1.18
CA ASP A 61 -11.71 8.35 1.75
C ASP A 61 -12.72 7.81 2.78
N PHE A 62 -13.28 8.69 3.62
CA PHE A 62 -14.32 8.32 4.58
C PHE A 62 -15.64 7.90 3.91
N ARG A 63 -16.00 8.54 2.79
CA ARG A 63 -17.16 8.18 1.98
C ARG A 63 -16.98 6.80 1.34
N ASP A 64 -15.79 6.54 0.80
CA ASP A 64 -15.59 5.45 -0.14
C ASP A 64 -15.01 4.19 0.50
N PHE A 65 -14.43 4.25 1.72
CA PHE A 65 -13.73 3.09 2.30
C PHE A 65 -14.59 1.83 2.37
N SER A 66 -15.90 1.97 2.59
CA SER A 66 -16.81 0.83 2.73
C SER A 66 -16.98 0.02 1.44
N SER A 67 -16.59 0.58 0.29
CA SER A 67 -16.64 -0.09 -1.01
C SER A 67 -15.49 -1.07 -1.23
N TRP A 68 -14.38 -0.94 -0.50
CA TRP A 68 -13.17 -1.73 -0.72
C TRP A 68 -12.54 -2.30 0.55
N THR A 69 -12.88 -1.80 1.74
CA THR A 69 -12.33 -2.30 3.01
C THR A 69 -13.28 -2.17 4.20
N SER A 70 -12.88 -2.72 5.34
CA SER A 70 -13.57 -2.52 6.62
C SER A 70 -13.04 -1.28 7.36
N ALA A 71 -13.89 -0.65 8.17
CA ALA A 71 -13.48 0.49 9.01
C ALA A 71 -12.27 0.18 9.92
N LYS A 72 -12.08 -1.09 10.32
CA LYS A 72 -10.92 -1.50 11.13
C LYS A 72 -9.64 -1.56 10.32
N GLU A 73 -9.69 -2.04 9.08
CA GLU A 73 -8.52 -2.09 8.20
C GLU A 73 -8.19 -0.68 7.70
N PHE A 74 -9.18 0.10 7.27
CA PHE A 74 -9.07 1.54 6.99
C PHE A 74 -8.35 2.31 8.12
N THR A 75 -8.80 2.10 9.37
CA THR A 75 -8.16 2.74 10.53
C THR A 75 -6.72 2.27 10.73
N ARG A 76 -6.41 0.99 10.51
CA ARG A 76 -5.03 0.49 10.63
C ARG A 76 -4.12 1.11 9.59
N MET A 77 -4.59 1.26 8.35
CA MET A 77 -3.84 1.88 7.26
C MET A 77 -3.43 3.31 7.60
N ALA A 78 -4.31 4.09 8.23
CA ALA A 78 -3.99 5.47 8.64
C ALA A 78 -2.88 5.60 9.70
N PHE A 79 -2.51 4.52 10.39
CA PHE A 79 -1.38 4.51 11.34
C PHE A 79 -0.04 4.15 10.70
N ASN A 80 -0.08 3.76 9.43
CA ASN A 80 1.09 3.32 8.72
C ASN A 80 1.79 4.54 8.10
N LEU A 81 3.09 4.65 8.34
CA LEU A 81 3.95 5.62 7.70
C LEU A 81 5.01 4.86 6.93
N GLU A 82 4.81 4.76 5.63
CA GLU A 82 5.81 4.23 4.72
C GLU A 82 7.02 5.15 4.71
N LYS A 83 8.21 4.53 4.66
CA LYS A 83 9.48 5.25 4.73
C LYS A 83 10.33 4.86 3.54
N PHE A 84 11.11 5.82 3.07
CA PHE A 84 12.22 5.54 2.19
C PHE A 84 13.39 5.00 3.03
N TYR A 85 13.91 3.82 2.69
CA TYR A 85 15.06 3.22 3.36
C TYR A 85 16.25 3.28 2.41
N VAL A 86 17.24 4.15 2.63
CA VAL A 86 18.40 4.26 1.72
C VAL A 86 19.14 2.93 1.57
N ASP A 87 19.22 2.17 2.67
CA ASP A 87 19.86 0.87 2.83
C ASP A 87 18.86 -0.30 2.71
N PHE A 88 17.82 -0.17 1.86
CA PHE A 88 16.90 -1.26 1.55
C PHE A 88 17.69 -2.44 0.98
N THR A 89 17.57 -3.63 1.58
CA THR A 89 18.32 -4.83 1.15
C THR A 89 17.52 -5.70 0.21
N TRP A 90 18.20 -6.55 -0.55
CA TRP A 90 17.56 -7.52 -1.44
C TRP A 90 16.58 -8.45 -0.72
N ASP A 91 17.00 -8.99 0.43
CA ASP A 91 16.16 -9.87 1.26
C ASP A 91 14.91 -9.15 1.77
N GLU A 92 15.03 -7.87 2.15
CA GLU A 92 13.87 -7.07 2.54
C GLU A 92 12.92 -6.84 1.37
N LEU A 93 13.43 -6.68 0.14
CA LEU A 93 12.59 -6.42 -1.05
C LEU A 93 11.77 -7.66 -1.36
N VAL A 94 12.43 -8.82 -1.41
CA VAL A 94 11.79 -10.12 -1.61
C VAL A 94 10.77 -10.41 -0.49
N GLN A 95 11.11 -10.15 0.77
CA GLN A 95 10.17 -10.32 1.89
C GLN A 95 8.96 -9.40 1.79
N THR A 96 9.15 -8.15 1.36
CA THR A 96 8.07 -7.17 1.21
C THR A 96 7.13 -7.58 0.10
N LEU A 97 7.65 -7.98 -1.07
CA LEU A 97 6.86 -8.52 -2.17
C LEU A 97 6.08 -9.79 -1.77
N ARG A 98 6.73 -10.73 -1.08
CA ARG A 98 6.04 -11.91 -0.54
C ARG A 98 4.94 -11.56 0.47
N CYS A 99 5.05 -10.44 1.17
CA CYS A 99 4.00 -9.99 2.08
C CYS A 99 2.77 -9.49 1.31
N VAL A 100 2.95 -8.81 0.17
CA VAL A 100 1.85 -8.34 -0.69
C VAL A 100 1.01 -9.53 -1.17
N SER A 101 1.66 -10.61 -1.63
CA SER A 101 0.97 -11.78 -2.19
C SER A 101 0.59 -12.86 -1.16
N ASP A 102 0.89 -12.69 0.13
CA ASP A 102 0.59 -13.72 1.15
C ASP A 102 -0.86 -13.65 1.63
N ALA A 103 -1.66 -14.64 1.24
CA ALA A 103 -3.05 -14.80 1.67
C ALA A 103 -3.27 -14.92 3.19
N LYS A 104 -2.21 -15.18 3.97
CA LYS A 104 -2.29 -15.22 5.44
C LYS A 104 -2.08 -13.85 6.10
N SER A 105 -1.57 -12.87 5.36
CA SER A 105 -1.35 -11.52 5.86
C SER A 105 -2.66 -10.75 5.92
N LYS A 106 -2.76 -9.78 6.83
CA LYS A 106 -3.95 -8.91 6.88
C LYS A 106 -3.95 -7.96 5.70
N GLU A 107 -5.13 -7.53 5.28
CA GLU A 107 -5.30 -6.53 4.22
C GLU A 107 -4.50 -5.24 4.50
N SER A 108 -4.52 -4.72 5.73
CA SER A 108 -3.69 -3.57 6.13
C SER A 108 -2.18 -3.83 6.10
N GLU A 109 -1.74 -5.08 6.26
CA GLU A 109 -0.32 -5.45 6.16
C GLU A 109 0.10 -5.56 4.69
N GLN A 110 -0.75 -6.14 3.84
CA GLN A 110 -0.54 -6.22 2.38
C GLN A 110 -0.51 -4.82 1.75
N ASN A 111 -1.49 -3.96 2.09
CA ASN A 111 -1.51 -2.56 1.65
C ASN A 111 -0.28 -1.79 2.11
N PHE A 112 0.17 -2.01 3.35
CA PHE A 112 1.38 -1.36 3.82
C PHE A 112 2.64 -1.86 3.12
N ALA A 113 2.72 -3.15 2.83
CA ALA A 113 3.81 -3.71 2.03
C ALA A 113 3.84 -3.08 0.64
N LEU A 114 2.69 -2.90 0.00
CA LEU A 114 2.59 -2.24 -1.30
C LEU A 114 3.03 -0.76 -1.23
N ALA A 115 2.51 0.00 -0.26
CA ALA A 115 2.92 1.40 -0.05
C ALA A 115 4.43 1.54 0.23
N LEU A 116 5.04 0.57 0.93
CA LEU A 116 6.49 0.52 1.11
C LEU A 116 7.23 0.33 -0.22
N LEU A 117 6.74 -0.51 -1.12
CA LEU A 117 7.32 -0.68 -2.45
C LEU A 117 7.21 0.61 -3.26
N GLU A 118 6.02 1.21 -3.32
CA GLU A 118 5.77 2.47 -4.05
C GLU A 118 6.66 3.62 -3.53
N LYS A 119 6.85 3.68 -2.21
CA LYS A 119 7.71 4.70 -1.60
C LYS A 119 9.18 4.52 -1.94
N ASN A 120 9.62 3.28 -2.16
CA ASN A 120 11.03 2.94 -2.32
C ASN A 120 11.45 2.74 -3.78
N PHE A 121 10.51 2.46 -4.68
CA PHE A 121 10.77 2.16 -6.07
C PHE A 121 9.74 2.84 -6.97
N ASP A 122 10.22 3.80 -7.77
CA ASP A 122 9.43 4.46 -8.81
C ASP A 122 9.26 3.55 -10.05
N GLY A 123 8.54 2.45 -9.87
CA GLY A 123 8.39 1.42 -10.90
C GLY A 123 6.99 0.83 -10.97
N ASN A 124 5.99 1.50 -10.39
CA ASN A 124 4.60 1.07 -10.33
C ASN A 124 4.44 -0.41 -9.91
N PRO A 125 4.79 -0.75 -8.65
CA PRO A 125 4.78 -2.13 -8.17
C PRO A 125 3.39 -2.76 -8.16
N SER A 126 2.33 -1.97 -7.99
CA SER A 126 0.94 -2.46 -8.02
C SER A 126 0.65 -3.14 -9.36
N ASP A 127 0.84 -2.42 -10.46
CA ASP A 127 0.59 -2.95 -11.81
C ASP A 127 1.50 -4.12 -12.12
N LEU A 128 2.78 -4.05 -11.74
CA LEU A 128 3.70 -5.18 -11.96
C LEU A 128 3.25 -6.48 -11.26
N ILE A 129 2.65 -6.37 -10.07
CA ILE A 129 2.25 -7.53 -9.26
C ILE A 129 0.88 -8.07 -9.69
N PHE A 130 -0.08 -7.19 -10.00
CA PHE A 130 -1.47 -7.57 -10.21
C PHE A 130 -1.94 -7.53 -11.67
N TRP A 131 -1.28 -6.73 -12.51
CA TRP A 131 -1.61 -6.49 -13.92
C TRP A 131 -0.34 -6.46 -14.78
N PRO A 132 0.45 -7.55 -14.81
CA PRO A 132 1.71 -7.57 -15.54
C PRO A 132 1.53 -7.24 -17.03
N ASP A 133 0.44 -7.66 -17.66
CA ASP A 133 0.10 -7.28 -19.04
C ASP A 133 0.02 -5.76 -19.25
N GLU A 134 -0.60 -5.03 -18.33
CA GLU A 134 -0.66 -3.57 -18.38
C GLU A 134 0.72 -2.96 -18.08
N TRP A 135 1.45 -3.49 -17.10
CA TRP A 135 2.76 -2.98 -16.73
C TRP A 135 3.80 -3.12 -17.84
N PHE A 136 3.81 -4.28 -18.51
CA PHE A 136 4.67 -4.63 -19.65
C PHE A 136 4.15 -4.08 -20.97
N GLN A 137 2.91 -3.58 -21.02
CA GLN A 137 2.23 -3.16 -22.25
C GLN A 137 2.19 -4.29 -23.30
N ASP A 138 2.02 -5.51 -22.84
CA ASP A 138 2.05 -6.73 -23.64
C ASP A 138 0.93 -7.69 -23.18
N PRO A 139 -0.13 -7.89 -23.98
CA PRO A 139 -1.22 -8.82 -23.63
C PRO A 139 -0.77 -10.26 -23.36
N ASP A 140 0.36 -10.70 -23.94
CA ASP A 140 0.87 -12.06 -23.73
C ASP A 140 1.41 -12.26 -22.31
N MET A 141 1.72 -11.17 -21.59
CA MET A 141 2.18 -11.22 -20.20
C MET A 141 1.07 -11.56 -19.19
N PHE A 142 -0.20 -11.54 -19.61
CA PHE A 142 -1.33 -11.90 -18.73
C PHE A 142 -1.25 -13.35 -18.22
N HIS A 143 -0.59 -14.24 -18.97
CA HIS A 143 -0.43 -15.65 -18.64
C HIS A 143 0.93 -16.00 -18.03
N VAL A 144 1.80 -15.00 -17.82
CA VAL A 144 3.15 -15.20 -17.33
C VAL A 144 3.18 -15.08 -15.82
N ASP A 145 3.52 -16.17 -15.14
CA ASP A 145 3.74 -16.19 -13.70
C ASP A 145 5.18 -15.75 -13.39
N LEU A 146 5.37 -14.45 -13.13
CA LEU A 146 6.66 -13.94 -12.66
C LEU A 146 6.94 -14.40 -11.23
N THR A 147 8.17 -14.85 -11.00
CA THR A 147 8.66 -15.11 -9.64
C THR A 147 8.81 -13.82 -8.85
N THR A 148 8.83 -13.91 -7.52
CA THR A 148 9.08 -12.75 -6.66
C THR A 148 10.41 -12.06 -7.00
N GLU A 149 11.43 -12.85 -7.28
CA GLU A 149 12.77 -12.38 -7.62
C GLU A 149 12.79 -11.67 -8.99
N GLU A 150 12.03 -12.15 -9.98
CA GLU A 150 11.86 -11.43 -11.25
C GLU A 150 11.13 -10.11 -11.06
N ILE A 151 10.02 -10.10 -10.31
CA ILE A 151 9.28 -8.87 -9.98
C ILE A 151 10.23 -7.85 -9.30
N ALA A 152 11.04 -8.30 -8.35
CA ALA A 152 12.02 -7.45 -7.69
C ALA A 152 13.07 -6.89 -8.68
N GLY A 153 13.55 -7.73 -9.61
CA GLY A 153 14.45 -7.32 -10.69
C GLY A 153 13.86 -6.23 -11.58
N TYR A 154 12.62 -6.45 -12.08
CA TYR A 154 11.91 -5.46 -12.89
C TYR A 154 11.64 -4.15 -12.16
N LEU A 155 11.28 -4.23 -10.88
CA LEU A 155 11.01 -3.06 -10.05
C LEU A 155 12.28 -2.21 -9.84
N MET A 156 13.42 -2.86 -9.53
CA MET A 156 14.73 -2.18 -9.44
C MET A 156 15.12 -1.53 -10.76
N ALA A 157 14.98 -2.27 -11.86
CA ALA A 157 15.39 -1.81 -13.18
C ALA A 157 14.52 -0.63 -13.67
N ARG A 158 13.19 -0.68 -13.50
CA ARG A 158 12.29 0.40 -13.91
C ARG A 158 12.46 1.65 -13.06
N SER A 159 12.68 1.50 -11.75
CA SER A 159 12.91 2.63 -10.85
C SER A 159 14.30 3.24 -10.95
N GLY A 160 15.22 2.61 -11.68
CA GLY A 160 16.64 3.00 -11.71
C GLY A 160 17.36 2.82 -10.37
N ARG A 161 16.74 2.12 -9.41
CA ARG A 161 17.26 1.94 -8.07
C ARG A 161 17.90 0.55 -7.92
N HIS A 162 19.23 0.54 -7.82
CA HIS A 162 20.00 -0.67 -7.60
C HIS A 162 20.26 -0.91 -6.11
N LEU A 163 20.02 -2.13 -5.62
CA LEU A 163 20.37 -2.53 -4.25
C LEU A 163 21.75 -3.19 -4.24
N ALA A 164 22.63 -2.81 -3.32
CA ALA A 164 24.03 -3.21 -3.35
C ALA A 164 24.27 -4.73 -3.16
N ASP A 165 23.33 -5.41 -2.49
CA ASP A 165 23.37 -6.84 -2.18
C ASP A 165 22.46 -7.67 -3.11
N ALA A 166 21.85 -7.06 -4.13
CA ALA A 166 21.04 -7.79 -5.10
C ALA A 166 21.91 -8.75 -5.93
N PRO A 167 21.44 -9.99 -6.17
CA PRO A 167 22.08 -10.88 -7.12
C PRO A 167 21.90 -10.35 -8.55
N GLU A 168 22.69 -10.89 -9.48
CA GLU A 168 22.42 -10.70 -10.91
C GLU A 168 21.13 -11.44 -11.28
N ILE A 169 20.21 -10.76 -11.94
CA ILE A 169 18.89 -11.29 -12.31
C ILE A 169 18.68 -11.02 -13.79
N GLU A 170 18.41 -12.10 -14.53
CA GLU A 170 18.08 -12.01 -15.94
C GLU A 170 16.64 -11.53 -16.10
N LEU A 171 16.45 -10.43 -16.84
CA LEU A 171 15.14 -9.88 -17.17
C LEU A 171 14.78 -10.31 -18.59
N ASN A 172 14.00 -11.38 -18.68
CA ASN A 172 13.64 -12.03 -19.93
C ASN A 172 12.71 -11.21 -20.86
N TYR A 173 12.05 -10.20 -20.31
CA TYR A 173 11.07 -9.36 -21.00
C TYR A 173 11.54 -7.91 -21.04
N PRO A 174 11.26 -7.17 -22.12
CA PRO A 174 11.66 -5.78 -22.24
C PRO A 174 10.90 -4.91 -21.22
N ILE A 175 11.61 -3.95 -20.62
CA ILE A 175 11.00 -2.94 -19.76
C ILE A 175 10.39 -1.85 -20.64
N PRO A 176 9.09 -1.52 -20.50
CA PRO A 176 8.49 -0.47 -21.30
C PRO A 176 9.13 0.89 -21.03
N MET A 177 9.40 1.63 -22.10
CA MET A 177 9.88 3.00 -21.98
C MET A 177 8.72 3.89 -21.55
N ILE A 178 8.91 4.63 -20.45
CA ILE A 178 7.98 5.70 -20.07
C ILE A 178 8.19 6.84 -21.06
N ASN A 179 7.19 7.13 -21.90
CA ASN A 179 7.22 8.37 -22.68
C ASN A 179 7.13 9.55 -21.67
N PRO A 180 8.07 10.50 -21.70
CA PRO A 180 8.12 11.61 -20.75
C PRO A 180 6.92 12.56 -20.88
#